data_AF-A0A8J2P3X0-F1
#
_entry.id   AF-A0A8J2P3X0-F1
#
_cell.length_a   1.000
_cell.length_b   1.000
_cell.length_c   1.000
_cell.angle_alpha   90.00
_cell.angle_beta   90.00
_cell.angle_gamma   90.00
#
_symmetry.space_group_name_H-M   'P 1'
#
loop_
_entity.id
_entity.type
_entity.pdbx_description
1 polymer ?
#
loop_
_entity_poly.entity_id
_entity_poly.type
_entity_poly.pdbx_seq_one_letter_code
_entity_poly.pdbx_strand_id
1 'polypeptide(L)'
;KGKGEQNAVSFFLAMARSPVYDVKIVPEVCQKMPPVRSNYTPLGTTYKIGDMDIYESPYNSSSSQVLIFVYDIFGFHNNTKQVSDILAAEGNFRIVMPDYFRGQPFPSENFPPSE
;
A
#
# COMPACT_ATOMS: atom_id res chain seq x y z
N LYS A 1 0.23 42.65 1.96
CA LYS A 1 0.45 41.29 2.50
C LYS A 1 -0.89 40.77 3.00
N GLY A 2 -1.39 39.60 2.56
CA GLY A 2 -2.55 38.97 3.23
C GLY A 2 -3.69 38.41 2.37
N LYS A 3 -3.62 38.40 1.02
CA LYS A 3 -4.68 37.80 0.17
C LYS A 3 -4.28 36.55 -0.64
N GLY A 4 -2.97 36.27 -0.76
CA GLY A 4 -2.47 35.11 -1.50
C GLY A 4 -2.41 33.81 -0.68
N GLU A 5 -2.05 33.90 0.61
CA GLU A 5 -1.90 32.72 1.48
C GLU A 5 -3.23 32.06 1.83
N GLN A 6 -4.30 32.82 2.05
CA GLN A 6 -5.60 32.24 2.42
C GLN A 6 -6.22 31.41 1.28
N ASN A 7 -5.95 31.78 0.02
CA ASN A 7 -6.43 31.02 -1.13
C ASN A 7 -5.67 29.70 -1.31
N ALA A 8 -4.35 29.68 -1.04
CA ALA A 8 -3.55 28.46 -1.13
C ALA A 8 -3.92 27.44 -0.04
N VAL A 9 -4.15 27.89 1.19
CA VAL A 9 -4.58 27.02 2.30
C VAL A 9 -6.00 26.51 2.07
N SER A 10 -6.91 27.35 1.56
CA SER A 10 -8.27 26.93 1.19
C SER A 10 -8.29 25.94 0.02
N PHE A 11 -7.35 26.06 -0.93
CA PHE A 11 -7.23 25.14 -2.06
C PHE A 11 -6.64 23.79 -1.64
N PHE A 12 -5.64 23.79 -0.74
CA PHE A 12 -5.09 22.57 -0.15
C PHE A 12 -6.09 21.84 0.75
N LEU A 13 -6.91 22.57 1.53
CA LEU A 13 -7.99 21.95 2.33
C LEU A 13 -9.12 21.39 1.45
N ALA A 14 -9.40 22.01 0.30
CA ALA A 14 -10.41 21.51 -0.64
C ALA A 14 -9.94 20.23 -1.35
N MET A 15 -8.64 20.11 -1.66
CA MET A 15 -8.04 18.87 -2.18
C MET A 15 -8.01 17.74 -1.15
N ALA A 16 -7.97 18.06 0.14
CA ALA A 16 -8.05 17.08 1.23
C ALA A 16 -9.48 16.64 1.58
N ARG A 17 -10.51 17.29 1.02
CA ARG A 17 -11.94 17.04 1.30
C ARG A 17 -12.70 16.37 0.15
N SER A 18 -12.09 16.23 -1.01
CA SER A 18 -12.68 15.43 -2.09
C SER A 18 -12.39 13.95 -1.80
N PRO A 19 -13.41 13.07 -1.70
CA PRO A 19 -13.14 11.64 -1.69
C PRO A 19 -12.33 11.32 -2.94
N VAL A 20 -11.21 10.63 -2.76
CA VAL A 20 -10.27 10.24 -3.83
C VAL A 20 -10.97 9.39 -4.93
N TYR A 21 -12.23 8.97 -4.70
CA TYR A 21 -13.03 8.17 -5.63
C TYR A 21 -14.49 8.63 -5.61
N ASP A 22 -14.99 9.24 -6.69
CA ASP A 22 -16.43 9.36 -6.94
C ASP A 22 -16.95 7.98 -7.34
N VAL A 23 -17.78 7.38 -6.48
CA VAL A 23 -18.39 6.05 -6.67
C VAL A 23 -19.16 5.96 -7.99
N LYS A 24 -19.62 7.09 -8.54
CA LYS A 24 -20.30 7.15 -9.84
C LYS A 24 -19.41 6.78 -11.04
N ILE A 25 -18.08 6.79 -10.89
CA ILE A 25 -17.12 6.48 -11.95
C ILE A 25 -16.70 4.99 -11.91
N VAL A 26 -16.98 4.28 -10.82
CA VAL A 26 -16.64 2.86 -10.68
C VAL A 26 -17.68 1.99 -11.40
N PRO A 27 -17.27 1.09 -12.33
CA PRO A 27 -18.21 0.20 -13.01
C PRO A 27 -19.07 -0.60 -12.02
N GLU A 28 -20.35 -0.78 -12.34
CA GLU A 28 -21.32 -1.49 -11.47
C GLU A 28 -20.85 -2.89 -11.05
N VAL A 29 -20.07 -3.56 -11.91
CA VAL A 29 -19.44 -4.85 -11.63
C VAL A 29 -18.49 -4.77 -10.44
N CYS A 30 -17.63 -3.75 -10.37
CA CYS A 30 -16.67 -3.57 -9.27
C CYS A 30 -17.36 -3.28 -7.94
N GLN A 31 -18.56 -2.69 -7.96
CA GLN A 31 -19.33 -2.38 -6.75
C GLN A 31 -19.98 -3.64 -6.12
N LYS A 32 -20.23 -4.67 -6.92
CA LYS A 32 -20.89 -5.93 -6.49
C LYS A 32 -19.90 -7.04 -6.15
N MET A 33 -18.61 -6.84 -6.43
CA MET A 33 -17.60 -7.85 -6.14
C MET A 33 -17.40 -7.98 -4.63
N PRO A 34 -17.41 -9.20 -4.08
CA PRO A 34 -17.08 -9.40 -2.68
C PRO A 34 -15.63 -8.94 -2.41
N PRO A 35 -15.31 -8.53 -1.18
CA PRO A 35 -13.94 -8.21 -0.80
C PRO A 35 -13.01 -9.37 -1.12
N VAL A 36 -11.85 -9.07 -1.71
CA VAL A 36 -10.84 -10.09 -2.00
C VAL A 36 -10.34 -10.67 -0.67
N ARG A 37 -10.64 -11.95 -0.45
CA ARG A 37 -10.06 -12.74 0.63
C ARG A 37 -8.88 -13.51 0.06
N SER A 38 -7.70 -13.30 0.62
CA SER A 38 -6.53 -14.06 0.22
C SER A 38 -6.28 -15.22 1.17
N ASN A 39 -6.29 -16.42 0.60
CA ASN A 39 -5.77 -17.63 1.24
C ASN A 39 -4.28 -17.82 0.92
N TYR A 40 -3.63 -16.77 0.39
CA TYR A 40 -2.23 -16.84 -0.02
C TYR A 40 -1.32 -16.97 1.18
N THR A 41 -0.37 -17.90 1.07
CA THR A 41 0.75 -18.02 1.98
C THR A 41 1.96 -17.36 1.32
N PRO A 42 2.53 -16.31 1.92
CA PRO A 42 3.73 -15.65 1.40
C PRO A 42 4.87 -16.63 1.15
N LEU A 43 5.56 -16.51 0.02
CA LEU A 43 6.66 -17.40 -0.35
C LEU A 43 8.02 -16.87 0.11
N GLY A 44 8.10 -15.55 0.29
CA GLY A 44 9.30 -14.85 0.71
C GLY A 44 9.66 -15.06 2.17
N THR A 45 10.74 -14.39 2.58
CA THR A 45 11.24 -14.44 3.95
C THR A 45 11.15 -13.06 4.60
N THR A 46 11.04 -13.01 5.93
CA THR A 46 11.09 -11.76 6.69
C THR A 46 12.35 -11.75 7.54
N TYR A 47 13.11 -10.66 7.48
CA TYR A 47 14.29 -10.42 8.32
C TYR A 47 14.28 -9.00 8.87
N LYS A 48 15.11 -8.74 9.87
CA LYS A 48 15.21 -7.42 10.51
C LYS A 48 16.42 -6.64 10.04
N ILE A 49 16.22 -5.34 9.79
CA ILE A 49 17.27 -4.33 9.72
C ILE A 49 16.99 -3.29 10.81
N GLY A 50 17.80 -3.30 11.86
CA GLY A 50 17.52 -2.49 13.06
C GLY A 50 16.22 -2.90 13.71
N ASP A 51 15.29 -1.96 13.86
CA ASP A 51 13.94 -2.19 14.39
C ASP A 51 12.90 -2.53 13.31
N MET A 52 13.28 -2.52 12.04
CA MET A 52 12.39 -2.67 10.89
C MET A 52 12.36 -4.10 10.37
N ASP A 53 11.17 -4.69 10.25
CA ASP A 53 10.98 -5.93 9.50
C ASP A 53 10.98 -5.65 8.00
N ILE A 54 11.67 -6.49 7.23
CA ILE A 54 11.75 -6.42 5.77
C ILE A 54 11.26 -7.76 5.25
N TYR A 55 10.18 -7.75 4.47
CA TYR A 55 9.78 -8.89 3.68
C TYR A 55 10.53 -8.88 2.35
N GLU A 56 11.14 -9.99 1.97
CA GLU A 56 11.83 -10.15 0.69
C GLU A 56 11.26 -11.33 -0.08
N SER A 57 10.86 -11.06 -1.32
CA SER A 57 10.36 -12.07 -2.26
C SER A 57 11.45 -13.11 -2.57
N PRO A 58 11.11 -14.39 -2.81
CA PRO A 58 12.12 -15.44 -3.01
C PRO A 58 12.77 -15.40 -4.40
N TYR A 59 12.31 -14.53 -5.30
CA TYR A 59 12.76 -14.46 -6.68
C TYR A 59 13.82 -13.38 -6.90
N ASN A 60 14.74 -13.64 -7.84
CA ASN A 60 15.69 -12.66 -8.37
C ASN A 60 16.55 -11.95 -7.32
N SER A 61 16.93 -12.65 -6.25
CA SER A 61 17.78 -12.12 -5.16
C SER A 61 19.16 -11.64 -5.61
N SER A 62 19.66 -12.15 -6.74
CA SER A 62 20.92 -11.73 -7.38
C SER A 62 20.76 -10.58 -8.38
N SER A 63 19.54 -10.08 -8.61
CA SER A 63 19.30 -8.97 -9.53
C SER A 63 19.98 -7.69 -9.03
N SER A 64 20.59 -6.95 -9.95
CA SER A 64 21.18 -5.63 -9.67
C SER A 64 20.12 -4.52 -9.60
N GLN A 65 18.89 -4.81 -10.00
CA GLN A 65 17.76 -3.89 -9.96
C GLN A 65 16.84 -4.27 -8.81
N VAL A 66 16.65 -3.34 -7.88
CA VAL A 66 15.85 -3.52 -6.68
C VAL A 66 14.60 -2.65 -6.74
N LEU A 67 13.44 -3.24 -6.50
CA LEU A 67 12.18 -2.52 -6.30
C LEU A 67 11.85 -2.54 -4.80
N ILE A 68 11.71 -1.34 -4.23
CA ILE A 68 11.24 -1.17 -2.86
C ILE A 68 9.72 -1.07 -2.88
N PHE A 69 9.05 -2.10 -2.38
CA PHE A 69 7.59 -2.18 -2.37
C PHE A 69 7.04 -1.36 -1.21
N VAL A 70 6.11 -0.45 -1.51
CA VAL A 70 5.39 0.37 -0.52
C VAL A 70 3.93 -0.04 -0.52
N TYR A 71 3.42 -0.39 0.66
CA TYR A 71 2.04 -0.81 0.88
C TYR A 71 1.14 0.36 1.26
N ASP A 72 -0.17 0.11 1.40
CA ASP A 72 -1.12 1.10 1.91
C ASP A 72 -1.10 1.22 3.44
N ILE A 73 -1.96 2.08 4.00
CA ILE A 73 -2.05 2.35 5.43
C ILE A 73 -2.32 1.11 6.32
N PHE A 74 -2.78 -0.01 5.76
CA PHE A 74 -3.08 -1.25 6.49
C PHE A 74 -1.87 -2.18 6.64
N GLY A 75 -0.72 -1.81 6.08
CA GLY A 75 0.56 -2.47 6.35
C GLY A 75 0.74 -3.84 5.70
N PHE A 76 1.34 -4.78 6.45
CA PHE A 76 1.81 -6.08 5.99
C PHE A 76 0.69 -7.11 5.72
N HIS A 77 -0.10 -6.89 4.67
CA HIS A 77 -1.13 -7.84 4.26
C HIS A 77 -0.61 -8.96 3.33
N ASN A 78 -1.22 -10.15 3.38
CA ASN A 78 -0.82 -11.27 2.51
C ASN A 78 -1.07 -10.98 1.02
N ASN A 79 -2.12 -10.23 0.69
CA ASN A 79 -2.39 -9.77 -0.68
C ASN A 79 -1.22 -8.96 -1.23
N THR A 80 -0.67 -8.06 -0.42
CA THR A 80 0.47 -7.22 -0.82
C THR A 80 1.71 -8.06 -1.05
N LYS A 81 1.98 -9.03 -0.16
CA LYS A 81 3.06 -10.00 -0.34
C LYS A 81 2.89 -10.84 -1.61
N GLN A 82 1.66 -11.24 -1.94
CA GLN A 82 1.35 -11.94 -3.19
C GLN A 82 1.71 -11.12 -4.42
N VAL A 83 1.35 -9.83 -4.44
CA VAL A 83 1.69 -8.93 -5.55
C VAL A 83 3.21 -8.76 -5.64
N SER A 84 3.89 -8.59 -4.50
CA SER A 84 5.36 -8.55 -4.44
C SER A 84 5.99 -9.81 -5.04
N ASP A 85 5.47 -11.00 -4.71
CA ASP A 85 6.01 -12.26 -5.21
C ASP A 85 5.76 -12.44 -6.71
N ILE A 86 4.57 -12.07 -7.22
CA ILE A 86 4.24 -12.08 -8.66
C ILE A 86 5.15 -11.12 -9.44
N LEU A 87 5.27 -9.87 -8.98
CA LEU A 87 6.10 -8.85 -9.64
C LEU A 87 7.57 -9.27 -9.66
N ALA A 88 8.07 -9.87 -8.59
CA ALA A 88 9.44 -10.36 -8.55
C ALA A 88 9.62 -11.52 -9.54
N ALA A 89 8.68 -12.47 -9.61
CA ALA A 89 8.75 -13.60 -10.52
C ALA A 89 8.73 -13.18 -11.99
N GLU A 90 7.94 -12.17 -12.35
CA GLU A 90 7.75 -11.73 -13.74
C GLU A 90 8.74 -10.64 -14.19
N GLY A 91 9.15 -9.76 -13.28
CA GLY A 91 9.84 -8.51 -13.62
C GLY A 91 11.38 -8.56 -13.65
N ASN A 92 12.02 -9.68 -13.29
CA ASN A 92 13.48 -9.77 -13.12
C ASN A 92 14.07 -8.75 -12.13
N PHE A 93 13.27 -8.31 -11.15
CA PHE A 93 13.67 -7.42 -10.07
C PHE A 93 13.79 -8.17 -8.75
N ARG A 94 14.77 -7.79 -7.94
CA ARG A 94 14.76 -8.13 -6.51
C ARG A 94 13.73 -7.23 -5.83
N ILE A 95 12.81 -7.80 -5.07
CA ILE A 95 11.77 -7.01 -4.38
C ILE A 95 11.92 -7.15 -2.87
N VAL A 96 12.03 -5.99 -2.21
CA VAL A 96 12.01 -5.88 -0.75
C VAL A 96 10.88 -4.96 -0.32
N MET A 97 10.16 -5.34 0.72
CA MET A 97 9.02 -4.62 1.27
C MET A 97 9.27 -4.33 2.75
N PRO A 98 9.75 -3.13 3.08
CA PRO A 98 9.98 -2.73 4.46
C PRO A 98 8.67 -2.50 5.23
N ASP A 99 8.67 -2.83 6.53
CA ASP A 99 7.59 -2.50 7.46
C ASP A 99 7.75 -1.07 7.99
N TYR A 100 7.30 -0.11 7.19
CA TYR A 100 7.26 1.31 7.53
C TYR A 100 6.55 1.61 8.86
N PHE A 101 5.54 0.82 9.23
CA PHE A 101 4.74 1.05 10.43
C PHE A 101 5.18 0.27 11.67
N ARG A 102 6.21 -0.59 11.58
CA ARG A 102 6.73 -1.36 12.74
C ARG A 102 5.64 -2.18 13.46
N GLY A 103 4.80 -2.85 12.69
CA GLY A 103 3.68 -3.63 13.21
C GLY A 103 2.55 -2.77 13.78
N GLN A 104 2.57 -1.45 13.57
CA GLN A 104 1.52 -0.51 13.99
C GLN A 104 0.79 0.14 12.79
N PRO A 105 0.24 -0.64 11.83
CA PRO A 105 -0.55 -0.08 10.74
C PRO A 105 -1.86 0.53 11.25
N PHE A 106 -2.54 1.27 10.38
CA PHE A 106 -3.89 1.74 10.68
C PHE A 106 -4.85 0.54 10.88
N PRO A 107 -5.60 0.46 11.99
CA PRO A 107 -6.53 -0.65 12.24
C PRO A 107 -7.63 -0.70 11.17
N SER A 108 -7.86 -1.87 10.59
CA SER A 108 -8.85 -2.03 9.52
C SER A 108 -10.29 -1.81 10.01
N GLU A 109 -10.54 -2.04 11.29
CA GLU A 109 -11.83 -1.81 11.95
C GLU A 109 -12.19 -0.33 12.03
N ASN A 110 -11.19 0.55 11.95
CA ASN A 110 -11.39 2.01 11.95
C ASN A 110 -11.67 2.56 10.55
N PHE A 111 -11.87 1.68 9.55
CA PHE A 111 -12.22 2.05 8.19
C PHE A 111 -13.67 1.67 7.85
N PRO A 112 -14.47 2.57 7.22
CA PRO A 112 -14.14 3.95 6.91
C PRO A 112 -14.07 4.80 8.20
N PRO A 113 -13.22 5.85 8.23
CA PRO A 113 -13.16 6.75 9.38
C PRO A 113 -14.52 7.40 9.62
N SER A 114 -14.90 7.56 10.89
CA SER A 114 -16.08 8.33 11.28
C SER A 114 -15.92 9.79 10.84
N GLU A 115 -17.01 10.39 10.37
CA GLU A 115 -17.08 11.82 10.05
C GLU A 115 -16.96 12.73 11.29
#